data_AF-A0A5C7KX90-F1
#
_entry.id   AF-A0A5C7KX90-F1
#
_cell.length_a   1.000
_cell.length_b   1.000
_cell.length_c   1.000
_cell.angle_alpha   90.00
_cell.angle_beta   90.00
_cell.angle_gamma   90.00
#
_symmetry.space_group_name_H-M   'P 1'
#
loop_
_entity.id
_entity.type
_entity.pdbx_description
1 polymer ?
#
loop_
_entity_poly.entity_id
_entity_poly.type
_entity_poly.pdbx_seq_one_letter_code
_entity_poly.pdbx_strand_id
1 'polypeptide(L)'
;MNIKNLVTTAVITTALLATTAGMVNASGSQCQVIYGGGQVCDKQIQFSIDKLVQVPSKGGQFVDNINVNDPKYSAGQTVVFKIVISNTGKDKIDHARVTDTFPQFLSFVSGAGTWDNNAKLLHLM
;
A
#
# COMPACT_ATOMS: atom_id res chain seq x y z
N MET A 1 47.98 -61.13 36.53
CA MET A 1 46.55 -61.29 36.83
C MET A 1 45.77 -60.88 35.59
N ASN A 2 44.99 -61.83 35.05
CA ASN A 2 44.41 -61.83 33.72
C ASN A 2 42.95 -61.32 33.80
N ILE A 3 42.55 -60.28 33.05
CA ILE A 3 41.15 -59.88 32.91
C ILE A 3 40.80 -59.69 31.43
N LYS A 4 39.64 -60.24 31.09
CA LYS A 4 39.14 -60.64 29.79
C LYS A 4 38.41 -59.49 29.08
N ASN A 5 38.36 -59.60 27.75
CA ASN A 5 37.52 -58.87 26.79
C ASN A 5 36.10 -58.57 27.31
N LEU A 6 35.56 -57.39 27.00
CA LEU A 6 34.17 -57.30 26.52
C LEU A 6 33.95 -56.00 25.74
N VAL A 7 33.96 -56.13 24.42
CA VAL A 7 33.32 -55.17 23.51
C VAL A 7 31.83 -55.22 23.80
N THR A 8 31.23 -54.12 24.24
CA THR A 8 29.77 -54.01 24.38
C THR A 8 29.29 -52.85 23.54
N THR A 9 28.77 -53.21 22.37
CA THR A 9 28.01 -52.38 21.46
C THR A 9 26.82 -51.76 22.22
N ALA A 10 26.81 -50.45 22.39
CA ALA A 10 25.63 -49.72 22.86
C ALA A 10 25.00 -48.98 21.67
N VAL A 11 23.83 -49.45 21.30
CA VAL A 11 22.98 -48.98 20.22
C VAL A 11 22.41 -47.59 20.56
N ILE A 12 22.64 -46.65 19.64
CA ILE A 12 21.76 -45.57 19.17
C ILE A 12 20.74 -45.01 20.16
N THR A 13 20.97 -43.77 20.62
CA THR A 13 19.92 -42.75 20.70
C THR A 13 20.53 -41.39 20.34
N THR A 14 20.71 -41.14 19.05
CA THR A 14 20.90 -39.78 18.54
C THR A 14 19.62 -39.01 18.78
N ALA A 15 19.58 -38.23 19.87
CA ALA A 15 18.54 -37.26 20.12
C ALA A 15 18.60 -36.17 19.03
N LEU A 16 17.78 -36.35 17.99
CA LEU A 16 17.52 -35.35 16.96
C LEU A 16 16.69 -34.23 17.59
N LEU A 17 17.36 -33.30 18.28
CA LEU A 17 16.76 -31.99 18.57
C LEU A 17 16.82 -31.16 17.28
N ALA A 18 15.87 -31.43 16.38
CA ALA A 18 15.50 -30.49 15.34
C ALA A 18 14.84 -29.28 16.02
N THR A 19 15.66 -28.35 16.52
CA THR A 19 15.20 -27.01 16.80
C THR A 19 14.99 -26.34 15.44
N THR A 20 13.77 -26.43 14.90
CA THR A 20 13.36 -25.45 13.91
C THR A 20 13.30 -24.12 14.65
N ALA A 21 14.41 -23.38 14.63
CA ALA A 21 14.36 -21.95 14.84
C ALA A 21 13.43 -21.42 13.76
N GLY A 22 12.16 -21.23 14.12
CA GLY A 22 11.20 -20.55 13.27
C GLY A 22 11.82 -19.21 12.92
N MET A 23 12.03 -18.98 11.63
CA MET A 23 12.37 -17.67 11.12
C MET A 23 11.24 -16.72 11.54
N VAL A 24 11.45 -15.94 12.60
CA VAL A 24 10.60 -14.80 12.90
C VAL A 24 10.85 -13.78 11.80
N ASN A 25 9.95 -13.76 10.82
CA ASN A 25 9.81 -12.61 9.94
C ASN A 25 9.26 -11.47 10.78
N ALA A 26 10.16 -10.72 11.43
CA ALA A 26 9.84 -9.38 11.91
C ALA A 26 9.63 -8.52 10.66
N SER A 27 8.41 -8.52 10.15
CA SER A 27 7.93 -7.44 9.30
C SER A 27 8.18 -6.16 10.09
N GLY A 28 9.12 -5.34 9.62
CA GLY A 28 9.80 -4.31 10.41
C GLY A 28 8.84 -3.51 11.29
N SER A 29 8.87 -3.78 12.59
CA SER A 29 8.06 -3.05 13.56
C SER A 29 8.63 -1.64 13.63
N GLN A 30 7.89 -0.64 13.13
CA GLN A 30 8.22 0.79 13.22
C GLN A 30 8.05 1.31 14.66
N CYS A 31 8.59 0.58 15.63
CA CYS A 31 8.43 0.87 17.03
C CYS A 31 9.79 1.18 17.64
N GLN A 32 9.90 2.36 18.24
CA GLN A 32 11.07 2.76 19.02
C GLN A 32 10.82 2.46 20.49
N VAL A 33 11.79 1.81 21.13
CA VAL A 33 11.82 1.63 22.58
C VAL A 33 12.22 2.95 23.24
N ILE A 34 11.51 3.34 24.29
CA ILE A 34 11.82 4.56 25.07
C ILE A 34 12.43 4.19 26.43
N TYR A 35 13.32 5.05 26.93
CA TYR A 35 13.94 4.87 28.24
C TYR A 35 12.86 4.89 29.33
N GLY A 36 12.78 3.83 30.14
CA GLY A 36 11.68 3.59 31.09
C GLY A 36 10.77 2.40 30.75
N GLY A 37 11.07 1.66 29.67
CA GLY A 37 10.44 0.36 29.40
C GLY A 37 9.15 0.40 28.59
N GLY A 38 8.91 1.47 27.85
CA GLY A 38 7.78 1.60 26.91
C GLY A 38 8.19 1.38 25.45
N GLN A 39 7.22 1.03 24.61
CA GLN A 39 7.37 0.97 23.16
C GLN A 39 6.42 1.99 22.52
N VAL A 40 6.96 2.92 21.73
CA VAL A 40 6.16 3.84 20.91
C VAL A 40 6.21 3.32 19.49
N CYS A 41 5.05 3.00 18.93
CA CYS A 41 4.91 2.59 17.54
C CYS A 41 4.36 3.75 16.72
N ASP A 42 5.02 4.09 15.62
CA ASP A 42 4.46 5.02 14.64
C ASP A 42 3.30 4.32 13.93
N LYS A 43 2.08 4.65 14.32
CA LYS A 43 0.88 4.19 13.62
C LYS A 43 0.90 4.75 12.22
N GLN A 44 1.22 3.90 11.25
CA GLN A 44 1.03 4.24 9.86
C GLN A 44 -0.46 4.13 9.53
N ILE A 45 -1.09 5.27 9.25
CA ILE A 45 -2.44 5.32 8.69
C ILE A 45 -2.38 4.69 7.30
N GLN A 46 -3.16 3.65 7.07
CA GLN A 46 -3.20 2.93 5.80
C GLN A 46 -4.42 3.41 4.99
N PHE A 47 -4.17 3.93 3.80
CA PHE A 47 -5.19 4.35 2.86
C PHE A 47 -4.73 4.14 1.42
N SER A 48 -5.66 4.15 0.47
CA SER A 48 -5.37 4.18 -0.95
C SER A 48 -6.10 5.33 -1.63
N ILE A 49 -5.49 5.84 -2.71
CA ILE A 49 -6.10 6.83 -3.60
C ILE A 49 -5.89 6.34 -5.03
N ASP A 50 -6.98 6.12 -5.74
CA ASP A 50 -6.97 5.76 -7.15
C ASP A 50 -7.59 6.88 -7.97
N LYS A 51 -6.93 7.26 -9.07
CA LYS A 51 -7.44 8.23 -10.03
C LYS A 51 -7.59 7.53 -11.37
N LEU A 52 -8.84 7.35 -11.77
CA LEU A 52 -9.20 6.71 -13.02
C LEU A 52 -9.68 7.76 -14.02
N VAL A 53 -9.43 7.50 -15.30
CA VAL A 53 -9.92 8.29 -16.42
C VAL A 53 -10.98 7.49 -17.18
N GLN A 54 -12.05 8.15 -17.58
CA GLN A 54 -13.05 7.54 -18.44
C GLN A 54 -12.46 7.30 -19.83
N VAL A 55 -12.75 6.14 -20.43
CA VAL A 55 -12.37 5.88 -21.83
C VAL A 55 -13.45 6.47 -22.73
N PRO A 56 -13.10 7.35 -23.70
CA PRO A 56 -14.09 7.97 -24.56
C PRO A 56 -14.76 6.89 -25.43
N SER A 57 -16.07 7.05 -25.64
CA SER A 57 -16.89 6.17 -26.51
C SER A 57 -16.90 4.68 -26.14
N LYS A 58 -16.43 4.29 -24.95
CA LYS A 58 -16.37 2.89 -24.47
C LYS A 58 -17.34 2.63 -23.32
N GLY A 59 -18.59 3.07 -23.49
CA GLY A 59 -19.67 2.81 -22.54
C GLY A 59 -19.45 3.37 -21.12
N GLY A 60 -18.58 4.38 -20.98
CA GLY A 60 -18.26 5.00 -19.69
C GLY A 60 -17.34 4.19 -18.78
N GLN A 61 -16.61 3.21 -19.32
CA GLN A 61 -15.57 2.48 -18.59
C GLN A 61 -14.50 3.44 -18.04
N PHE A 62 -14.02 3.18 -16.82
CA PHE A 62 -12.90 3.89 -16.19
C PHE A 62 -11.67 2.98 -16.12
N VAL A 63 -10.48 3.55 -16.36
CA VAL A 63 -9.18 2.86 -16.36
C VAL A 63 -8.12 3.74 -15.72
N ASP A 64 -7.01 3.16 -15.25
CA ASP A 64 -5.89 3.96 -14.73
C ASP A 64 -5.20 4.76 -15.83
N ASN A 65 -5.04 4.15 -17.01
CA ASN A 65 -4.37 4.76 -18.15
C ASN A 65 -5.10 4.42 -19.45
N ILE A 66 -5.21 5.39 -20.35
CA ILE A 66 -5.68 5.15 -21.72
C ILE A 66 -4.54 4.50 -22.50
N ASN A 67 -4.72 3.24 -22.93
CA ASN A 67 -3.70 2.53 -23.68
C ASN A 67 -3.63 3.02 -25.13
N VAL A 68 -2.57 2.65 -25.86
CA VAL A 68 -2.41 3.02 -27.28
C VAL A 68 -3.61 2.62 -28.14
N ASN A 69 -4.21 1.46 -27.87
CA ASN A 69 -5.34 0.91 -28.64
C ASN A 69 -6.71 1.44 -28.20
N ASP A 70 -6.81 2.16 -27.07
CA ASP A 70 -8.08 2.72 -26.63
C ASP A 70 -8.43 3.98 -27.45
N PRO A 71 -9.73 4.31 -27.61
CA PRO A 71 -10.15 5.58 -28.18
C PRO A 71 -9.49 6.77 -27.46
N LYS A 72 -9.20 7.84 -28.21
CA LYS A 72 -8.53 9.04 -27.70
C LYS A 72 -9.48 10.23 -27.65
N TYR A 73 -9.22 11.12 -26.70
CA TYR A 73 -9.90 12.40 -26.61
C TYR A 73 -9.44 13.33 -27.74
N SER A 74 -10.39 14.08 -28.30
CA SER A 74 -10.12 15.21 -29.18
C SER A 74 -10.07 16.51 -28.38
N ALA A 75 -9.38 17.52 -28.90
CA ALA A 75 -9.35 18.84 -28.27
C ALA A 75 -10.77 19.40 -28.09
N GLY A 76 -11.02 20.03 -26.95
CA GLY A 76 -12.34 20.57 -26.58
C GLY A 76 -13.32 19.55 -26.00
N GLN A 77 -13.01 18.24 -26.00
CA GLN A 77 -13.85 17.26 -25.32
C GLN A 77 -13.69 17.32 -23.80
N THR A 78 -14.77 17.03 -23.10
CA THR A 78 -14.75 16.90 -21.64
C THR A 78 -14.17 15.54 -21.26
N VAL A 79 -13.15 15.55 -20.39
CA VAL A 79 -12.56 14.35 -19.79
C VAL A 79 -13.16 14.18 -18.40
N VAL A 80 -13.66 12.99 -18.10
CA VAL A 80 -14.23 12.67 -16.79
C VAL A 80 -13.23 11.82 -16.01
N PHE A 81 -12.86 12.30 -14.83
CA PHE A 81 -12.03 11.57 -13.89
C PHE A 81 -12.86 11.04 -12.72
N LYS A 82 -12.46 9.91 -12.18
CA LYS A 82 -13.02 9.33 -10.96
C LYS A 82 -11.89 9.15 -9.96
N ILE A 83 -12.01 9.80 -8.81
CA ILE A 83 -11.06 9.70 -7.71
C ILE A 83 -11.73 8.88 -6.61
N VAL A 84 -11.09 7.78 -6.22
CA VAL A 84 -11.56 6.87 -5.17
C VAL A 84 -10.57 6.93 -4.02
N ILE A 85 -11.06 7.24 -2.82
CA ILE A 85 -10.26 7.32 -1.60
C ILE A 85 -10.80 6.27 -0.65
N SER A 86 -9.93 5.35 -0.22
CA SER A 86 -10.31 4.24 0.65
C SER A 86 -9.44 4.21 1.90
N ASN A 87 -10.06 4.13 3.07
CA ASN A 87 -9.35 3.74 4.29
C ASN A 87 -9.13 2.22 4.27
N THR A 88 -7.88 1.79 4.11
CA THR A 88 -7.50 0.38 4.05
C THR A 88 -6.99 -0.13 5.40
N GLY A 89 -6.81 0.77 6.36
CA GLY A 89 -6.40 0.47 7.72
C GLY A 89 -7.56 0.25 8.69
N LYS A 90 -7.20 -0.01 9.95
CA LYS A 90 -8.14 -0.12 11.07
C LYS A 90 -8.39 1.20 11.79
N ASP A 91 -7.47 2.14 11.62
CA ASP A 91 -7.52 3.44 12.26
C ASP A 91 -8.41 4.38 11.47
N LYS A 92 -9.14 5.24 12.18
CA LYS A 92 -9.97 6.27 11.57
C LYS A 92 -9.08 7.36 10.97
N ILE A 93 -9.45 7.84 9.77
CA ILE A 93 -8.82 9.00 9.14
C ILE A 93 -9.65 10.23 9.53
N ASP A 94 -9.16 11.01 10.49
CA ASP A 94 -9.88 12.20 10.99
C ASP A 94 -9.63 13.44 10.14
N HIS A 95 -8.44 13.57 9.54
CA HIS A 95 -8.06 14.70 8.70
C HIS A 95 -7.38 14.20 7.42
N ALA A 96 -8.10 14.26 6.31
CA ALA A 96 -7.55 14.01 4.98
C ALA A 96 -7.70 15.27 4.15
N ARG A 97 -6.61 15.70 3.51
CA ARG A 97 -6.64 16.74 2.49
C ARG A 97 -6.21 16.11 1.18
N VAL A 98 -7.06 16.20 0.17
CA VAL A 98 -6.75 15.67 -1.17
C VAL A 98 -6.86 16.79 -2.19
N THR A 99 -5.78 16.96 -2.96
CA THR A 99 -5.68 17.97 -4.01
C THR A 99 -5.35 17.32 -5.34
N ASP A 100 -6.02 17.76 -6.40
CA ASP A 100 -5.76 17.34 -7.77
C ASP A 100 -5.19 18.49 -8.60
N THR A 101 -3.97 18.32 -9.10
CA THR A 101 -3.27 19.32 -9.91
C THR A 101 -3.57 19.12 -11.38
N PHE A 102 -4.14 20.16 -11.99
CA PHE A 102 -4.50 20.13 -13.40
C PHE A 102 -3.31 20.58 -14.26
N PRO A 103 -2.93 19.79 -15.28
CA PRO A 103 -1.96 20.24 -16.27
C PRO A 103 -2.54 21.39 -17.10
N GLN A 104 -1.66 22.21 -17.68
CA GLN A 104 -2.03 23.44 -18.41
C GLN A 104 -3.00 23.24 -19.59
N PHE A 105 -3.09 22.03 -20.14
CA PHE A 105 -3.95 21.69 -21.27
C PHE A 105 -5.36 21.23 -20.86
N LEU A 106 -5.65 21.16 -19.55
CA LEU A 106 -6.99 20.88 -19.04
C LEU A 106 -7.60 22.13 -18.40
N SER A 107 -8.91 22.30 -18.60
CA SER A 107 -9.71 23.30 -17.91
C SER A 107 -10.70 22.59 -17.01
N PHE A 108 -10.85 23.08 -15.77
CA PHE A 108 -11.85 22.56 -14.86
C PHE A 108 -13.25 22.92 -15.38
N VAL A 109 -14.13 21.93 -15.48
CA VAL A 109 -15.53 22.10 -15.90
C VAL A 109 -16.44 22.03 -14.68
N SER A 110 -16.35 20.93 -13.93
CA SER A 110 -17.15 20.67 -12.74
C SER A 110 -16.58 19.48 -11.96
N GLY A 111 -16.91 19.41 -10.68
CA GLY A 111 -16.52 18.29 -9.81
C GLY A 111 -16.84 18.59 -8.34
N ALA A 112 -16.61 17.61 -7.48
CA ALA A 112 -16.62 17.85 -6.04
C ALA A 112 -15.43 18.72 -5.63
N GLY A 113 -15.57 19.47 -4.55
CA GLY A 113 -14.49 20.27 -3.98
C GLY A 113 -14.48 21.74 -4.42
N THR A 114 -13.36 22.42 -4.14
CA THR A 114 -13.14 23.84 -4.42
C THR A 114 -12.02 24.01 -5.45
N TRP A 115 -12.31 24.72 -6.54
CA TRP A 115 -11.34 24.99 -7.61
C TRP A 115 -10.55 26.27 -7.35
N ASP A 116 -9.22 26.18 -7.39
CA ASP A 116 -8.29 27.30 -7.44
C ASP A 116 -7.77 27.48 -8.88
N ASN A 117 -8.28 28.50 -9.56
CA ASN A 117 -7.89 28.79 -10.93
C ASN A 117 -6.45 29.33 -11.08
N ASN A 118 -5.89 29.96 -10.03
CA ASN A 118 -4.55 30.52 -10.05
C ASN A 118 -3.51 29.42 -9.93
N ALA A 119 -3.73 28.50 -8.98
CA ALA A 119 -2.83 27.36 -8.77
C ALA A 119 -3.10 26.17 -9.70
N LYS A 120 -4.22 26.18 -10.44
CA LYS A 120 -4.74 25.04 -11.20
C LYS A 120 -4.90 23.78 -10.33
N LEU A 121 -5.47 23.98 -9.14
CA LEU A 121 -5.67 22.95 -8.12
C LEU A 121 -7.15 22.75 -7.81
N LEU A 122 -7.60 21.50 -7.69
CA LEU A 122 -8.90 21.15 -7.15
C LEU A 122 -8.74 20.56 -5.75
N HIS A 123 -9.31 21.22 -4.74
CA HIS A 123 -9.34 20.75 -3.35
C HIS A 123 -10.59 19.90 -3.09
N LEU A 124 -10.46 18.59 -2.98
CA LEU A 124 -11.61 17.67 -2.85
C LEU A 124 -12.15 17.57 -1.42
N MET A 125 -11.27 17.77 -0.44
CA MET A 125 -11.50 17.72 1.01
C MET A 125 -10.38 18.46 1.74
#